data_AF-Q5Z8F1-F1
#
_entry.id   AF-Q5Z8F1-F1
#
_cell.length_a   1.000
_cell.length_b   1.000
_cell.length_c   1.000
_cell.angle_alpha   90.00
_cell.angle_beta   90.00
_cell.angle_gamma   90.00
#
_symmetry.space_group_name_H-M   'P 1'
#
loop_
_entity.id
_entity.type
_entity.pdbx_description
1 polymer ?
#
loop_
_entity_poly.entity_id
_entity_poly.type
_entity_poly.pdbx_seq_one_letter_code
_entity_poly.pdbx_strand_id
1 'polypeptide(L)'
;MQRVKVYRLTDGGKWDDRGTGHVNIDFLEDSKELGLTVLDEEDNETLLMHNITSEDIYRKQEDTIISWRDPEVATELALSFQEAAGCSYIWDNICDIQRNIQFNNLGALEVGPRPTSVSLEASRVLHSNDESFRSVNGELRELPPVELSNLPLILKTILEGGITDQMRVAELITQDREFFPKLLDIFRICEDLENLDDLHMIFKLVRGIILLNSSSIFDKIFSDEFILDIIGALEYDPDVPKVQKHRAFLKDHVVFKEAIPIKNVSVVSKIHQTYRIGYLKDVILPRVLDDGTLASLNTMIHSNNAAVISLLKDDSCFIQELFARMRLSNISMESKRELVLFLHEFCTLSKSLPLVQQLRLFR
;
A
#
# COMPACT_ATOMS: atom_id res chain seq x y z
N MET A 1 11.82 13.40 -24.56
CA MET A 1 13.24 13.18 -24.20
C MET A 1 13.70 14.35 -23.34
N GLN A 2 14.29 14.09 -22.18
CA GLN A 2 14.61 15.12 -21.19
C GLN A 2 16.07 15.59 -21.36
N ARG A 3 16.30 16.90 -21.45
CA ARG A 3 17.64 17.46 -21.66
C ARG A 3 18.43 17.51 -20.35
N VAL A 4 19.64 16.94 -20.36
CA VAL A 4 20.50 16.76 -19.19
C VAL A 4 21.96 17.06 -19.50
N LYS A 5 22.72 17.43 -18.47
CA LYS A 5 24.18 17.38 -18.47
C LYS A 5 24.67 16.18 -17.67
N VAL A 6 25.65 15.46 -18.21
CA VAL A 6 26.27 14.30 -17.57
C VAL A 6 27.54 14.74 -16.87
N TYR A 7 27.67 14.42 -15.59
CA TYR A 7 28.88 14.68 -14.80
C TYR A 7 29.49 13.39 -14.26
N ARG A 8 30.83 13.37 -14.18
CA ARG A 8 31.60 12.29 -13.54
C ARG A 8 32.54 12.87 -12.50
N LEU A 9 32.58 12.30 -11.31
CA LEU A 9 33.53 12.73 -10.28
C LEU A 9 34.93 12.18 -10.60
N THR A 10 35.94 13.07 -10.63
CA THR A 10 37.34 12.70 -10.80
C THR A 10 38.00 12.33 -9.47
N ASP A 11 39.12 11.60 -9.52
CA ASP A 11 39.92 11.25 -8.32
C ASP A 11 40.36 12.46 -7.48
N GLY A 12 40.38 13.65 -8.08
CA GLY A 12 40.67 14.93 -7.41
C GLY A 12 39.47 15.57 -6.70
N GLY A 13 38.31 14.90 -6.65
CA GLY A 13 37.09 15.39 -6.00
C GLY A 13 36.35 16.49 -6.78
N LYS A 14 36.63 16.65 -8.08
CA LYS A 14 35.95 17.62 -8.95
C LYS A 14 35.04 16.91 -9.93
N TRP A 15 33.87 17.49 -10.18
CA TRP A 15 32.93 17.05 -11.21
C TRP A 15 33.40 17.50 -12.59
N ASP A 16 33.61 16.54 -13.49
CA ASP A 16 33.96 16.72 -14.89
C ASP A 16 32.70 16.69 -15.75
N ASP A 17 32.49 17.71 -16.60
CA ASP A 17 31.35 17.80 -17.53
C ASP A 17 31.65 16.88 -18.73
N ARG A 18 30.79 15.89 -18.95
CA ARG A 18 30.94 14.86 -19.98
C ARG A 18 30.15 15.17 -21.25
N GLY A 19 29.32 16.21 -21.24
CA GLY A 19 28.48 16.57 -22.38
C GLY A 19 27.03 16.87 -21.99
N THR A 20 26.32 17.48 -22.94
CA THR A 20 24.89 17.78 -22.82
C THR A 20 24.13 16.90 -23.81
N GLY A 21 23.06 16.28 -23.35
CA GLY A 21 22.32 15.32 -24.16
C GLY A 21 20.90 15.12 -23.69
N HIS A 22 20.27 14.09 -24.24
CA HIS A 22 18.90 13.71 -23.96
C HIS A 22 18.87 12.34 -23.27
N VAL A 23 18.32 12.29 -22.06
CA VAL A 23 18.17 11.04 -21.32
C VAL A 23 16.90 10.31 -21.74
N ASN A 24 17.03 8.99 -21.86
CA ASN A 24 15.94 8.04 -22.05
C ASN A 24 16.14 6.83 -21.12
N ILE A 25 15.04 6.13 -20.81
CA ILE A 25 15.05 4.83 -20.16
C ILE A 25 14.52 3.82 -21.18
N ASP A 26 15.34 2.83 -21.52
CA ASP A 26 14.96 1.78 -22.46
C ASP A 26 15.70 0.48 -22.13
N PHE A 27 15.33 -0.61 -22.81
CA PHE A 27 16.09 -1.85 -22.79
C PHE A 27 17.44 -1.63 -23.47
N LEU A 28 18.53 -1.96 -22.77
CA LEU A 28 19.85 -1.86 -23.35
C LEU A 28 20.01 -2.94 -24.42
N GLU A 29 20.62 -2.59 -25.56
CA GLU A 29 20.75 -3.46 -26.73
C GLU A 29 21.28 -4.85 -26.33
N ASP A 30 20.59 -5.91 -26.77
CA ASP A 30 20.84 -7.33 -26.46
C ASP A 30 20.63 -7.77 -24.99
N SER A 31 20.14 -6.90 -24.11
CA SER A 31 19.77 -7.23 -22.73
C SER A 31 18.26 -7.21 -22.48
N LYS A 32 17.80 -7.91 -21.44
CA LYS A 32 16.43 -7.74 -20.89
C LYS A 32 16.39 -6.71 -19.76
N GLU A 33 17.44 -5.90 -19.62
CA GLU A 33 17.64 -5.01 -18.50
C GLU A 33 17.33 -3.58 -18.93
N LEU A 34 16.58 -2.86 -18.09
CA LEU A 34 16.28 -1.45 -18.30
C LEU A 34 17.46 -0.61 -17.83
N GLY A 35 17.87 0.34 -18.67
CA GLY A 35 19.00 1.22 -18.38
C GLY A 35 18.69 2.69 -18.69
N LEU A 36 19.50 3.57 -18.11
CA LEU A 36 19.58 4.96 -18.47
C LEU A 36 20.55 5.12 -19.64
N THR A 37 20.07 5.71 -20.73
CA THR A 37 20.91 6.07 -21.88
C THR A 37 20.83 7.57 -22.10
N VAL A 38 21.97 8.23 -22.26
CA VAL A 38 22.06 9.65 -22.63
C VAL A 38 22.74 9.76 -23.98
N LEU A 39 22.04 10.36 -24.95
CA LEU A 39 22.56 10.62 -26.29
C LEU A 39 22.94 12.10 -26.41
N ASP A 40 24.11 12.38 -26.97
CA ASP A 40 24.59 13.74 -27.23
C ASP A 40 23.62 14.52 -28.13
N GLU A 41 23.47 15.81 -27.88
CA GLU A 41 22.52 16.65 -28.63
C GLU A 41 23.00 17.07 -30.03
N GLU A 42 24.30 16.97 -30.32
CA GLU A 42 24.89 17.39 -31.60
C GLU A 42 25.08 16.21 -32.56
N ASP A 43 25.63 15.09 -32.09
CA ASP A 43 26.00 13.94 -32.95
C ASP A 43 25.24 12.63 -32.64
N ASN A 44 24.36 12.63 -31.63
CA ASN A 44 23.63 11.45 -31.13
C ASN A 44 24.54 10.29 -30.65
N GLU A 45 25.82 10.55 -30.37
CA GLU A 45 26.69 9.54 -29.75
C GLU A 45 26.27 9.27 -28.30
N THR A 46 26.54 8.06 -27.81
CA THR A 46 26.17 7.69 -26.44
C THR A 46 27.13 8.31 -25.43
N LEU A 47 26.64 9.25 -24.63
CA LEU A 47 27.40 9.90 -23.54
C LEU A 47 27.42 9.05 -22.27
N LEU A 48 26.32 8.34 -22.00
CA LEU A 48 26.15 7.50 -20.82
C LEU A 48 25.25 6.32 -21.14
N MET A 49 25.63 5.16 -20.63
CA MET A 49 24.80 3.96 -20.56
C MET A 49 24.99 3.35 -19.17
N HIS A 50 23.89 3.10 -18.46
CA HIS A 50 23.93 2.61 -17.09
C HIS A 50 22.73 1.71 -16.78
N ASN A 51 22.97 0.48 -16.35
CA ASN A 51 21.90 -0.46 -15.98
C ASN A 51 21.25 -0.03 -14.67
N ILE A 52 19.93 0.06 -14.63
CA ILE A 52 19.22 0.37 -13.39
C ILE A 52 19.25 -0.86 -12.50
N THR A 53 19.88 -0.74 -11.32
CA THR A 53 20.06 -1.87 -10.38
C THR A 53 19.01 -1.86 -9.27
N SER A 54 18.80 -3.00 -8.60
CA SER A 54 17.90 -3.09 -7.44
C SER A 54 18.45 -2.43 -6.17
N GLU A 55 19.72 -2.03 -6.14
CA GLU A 55 20.37 -1.45 -4.96
C GLU A 55 19.98 0.02 -4.77
N ASP A 56 19.72 0.47 -3.53
CA ASP A 56 19.41 1.88 -3.23
C ASP A 56 20.66 2.80 -3.34
N ILE A 57 21.17 2.95 -4.57
CA ILE A 57 22.36 3.75 -4.90
C ILE A 57 22.02 5.13 -5.48
N TYR A 58 20.79 5.33 -5.95
CA TYR A 58 20.36 6.58 -6.56
C TYR A 58 19.92 7.59 -5.49
N ARG A 59 20.33 8.85 -5.67
CA ARG A 59 19.97 9.96 -4.79
C ARG A 59 19.52 11.14 -5.64
N LYS A 60 18.30 11.62 -5.37
CA LYS A 60 17.82 12.89 -5.90
C LYS A 60 18.36 14.02 -5.01
N GLN A 61 19.11 14.94 -5.60
CA GLN A 61 19.60 16.14 -4.94
C GLN A 61 18.85 17.34 -5.52
N GLU A 62 18.26 18.15 -4.64
CA GLU A 62 17.37 19.24 -5.03
C GLU A 62 16.23 18.73 -5.96
N ASP A 63 15.70 19.58 -6.82
CA ASP A 63 14.64 19.23 -7.76
C ASP A 63 15.16 18.85 -9.15
N THR A 64 16.47 18.94 -9.41
CA THR A 64 17.05 18.88 -10.76
C THR A 64 18.27 17.98 -10.91
N ILE A 65 18.71 17.28 -9.86
CA ILE A 65 19.90 16.41 -9.95
C ILE A 65 19.58 14.99 -9.49
N ILE A 66 20.02 14.00 -10.26
CA ILE A 66 20.05 12.58 -9.87
C ILE A 66 21.50 12.12 -9.88
N SER A 67 21.98 11.59 -8.77
CA SER A 67 23.37 11.11 -8.61
C SER A 67 23.41 9.69 -8.08
N TRP A 68 24.42 8.92 -8.50
CA TRP A 68 24.65 7.57 -7.99
C TRP A 68 26.12 7.19 -8.17
N ARG A 69 26.54 6.16 -7.44
CA ARG A 69 27.82 5.52 -7.65
C ARG A 69 27.64 4.34 -8.59
N ASP A 70 28.24 4.42 -9.77
CA ASP A 70 28.17 3.35 -10.75
C ASP A 70 28.97 2.12 -10.26
N PRO A 71 28.37 0.92 -10.16
CA PRO A 71 29.05 -0.27 -9.67
C PRO A 71 30.02 -0.88 -10.68
N GLU A 72 29.83 -0.68 -11.99
CA GLU A 72 30.71 -1.21 -13.04
C GLU A 72 31.96 -0.35 -13.20
N VAL A 73 31.78 0.98 -13.16
CA VAL A 73 32.86 1.97 -13.35
C VAL A 73 33.44 2.45 -12.01
N ALA A 74 32.82 2.06 -10.89
CA ALA A 74 33.19 2.41 -9.51
C ALA A 74 33.33 3.92 -9.23
N THR A 75 32.68 4.76 -10.04
CA THR A 75 32.80 6.24 -10.01
C THR A 75 31.44 6.89 -9.75
N GLU A 76 31.43 8.05 -9.09
CA GLU A 76 30.22 8.85 -8.89
C GLU A 76 29.80 9.54 -10.20
N LEU A 77 28.55 9.37 -10.58
CA LEU A 77 27.91 9.97 -11.74
C LEU A 77 26.75 10.87 -11.28
N ALA A 78 26.48 11.90 -12.07
CA ALA A 78 25.30 12.74 -11.86
C ALA A 78 24.70 13.20 -13.19
N LEU A 79 23.37 13.20 -13.24
CA LEU A 79 22.57 13.85 -14.27
C LEU A 79 22.00 15.14 -13.70
N SER A 80 22.36 16.27 -14.31
CA SER A 80 21.77 17.56 -14.02
C SER A 80 20.75 17.90 -15.09
N PHE A 81 19.48 17.98 -14.70
CA PHE A 81 18.36 18.24 -15.58
C PHE A 81 18.19 19.73 -15.81
N GLN A 82 17.83 20.10 -17.04
CA GLN A 82 17.43 21.47 -17.34
C GLN A 82 16.10 21.84 -16.66
N GLU A 83 15.19 20.87 -16.50
CA GLU A 83 13.86 21.08 -15.94
C GLU A 83 13.58 20.12 -14.77
N ALA A 84 13.01 20.66 -13.69
CA ALA A 84 12.63 19.87 -12.50
C ALA A 84 11.58 18.79 -12.81
N ALA A 85 10.66 19.07 -13.75
CA ALA A 85 9.66 18.10 -14.20
C ALA A 85 10.31 16.88 -14.86
N GLY A 86 11.35 17.09 -15.69
CA GLY A 86 12.12 16.02 -16.32
C GLY A 86 12.91 15.19 -15.32
N CYS A 87 13.49 15.84 -14.31
CA CYS A 87 14.18 15.17 -13.21
C CYS A 87 13.23 14.26 -12.43
N SER A 88 12.07 14.77 -12.01
CA SER A 88 11.06 13.98 -11.30
C SER A 88 10.57 12.80 -12.14
N TYR A 89 10.31 13.01 -13.43
CA TYR A 89 9.91 11.92 -14.33
C TYR A 89 10.93 10.78 -14.39
N ILE A 90 12.22 11.08 -14.59
CA ILE A 90 13.26 10.04 -14.64
C ILE A 90 13.46 9.40 -13.27
N TRP A 91 13.42 10.18 -12.20
CA TRP A 91 13.54 9.69 -10.83
C TRP A 91 12.46 8.67 -10.47
N ASP A 92 11.20 8.99 -10.79
CA ASP A 92 10.07 8.11 -10.50
C ASP A 92 10.19 6.79 -11.27
N ASN A 93 10.59 6.85 -12.56
CA ASN A 93 10.84 5.65 -13.36
C ASN A 93 11.98 4.78 -12.81
N ILE A 94 13.08 5.39 -12.34
CA ILE A 94 14.15 4.64 -11.67
C ILE A 94 13.57 3.90 -10.46
N CYS A 95 12.84 4.60 -9.58
CA CYS A 95 12.24 4.01 -8.39
C CYS A 95 11.30 2.85 -8.71
N ASP A 96 10.46 2.99 -9.75
CA ASP A 96 9.54 1.93 -10.19
C ASP A 96 10.28 0.70 -10.73
N ILE A 97 11.35 0.91 -11.50
CA ILE A 97 12.19 -0.18 -12.00
C ILE A 97 12.89 -0.90 -10.84
N GLN A 98 13.41 -0.16 -9.85
CA GLN A 98 14.03 -0.76 -8.66
C GLN A 98 13.05 -1.64 -7.88
N ARG A 99 11.81 -1.16 -7.69
CA ARG A 99 10.74 -1.95 -7.05
C ARG A 99 10.47 -3.23 -7.84
N ASN A 100 10.31 -3.13 -9.16
CA ASN A 100 10.03 -4.29 -10.02
C ASN A 100 11.15 -5.33 -10.03
N ILE A 101 12.43 -4.90 -10.04
CA ILE A 101 13.57 -5.83 -9.96
C ILE A 101 13.61 -6.53 -8.59
N GLN A 102 13.35 -5.80 -7.50
CA GLN A 102 13.26 -6.39 -6.16
C GLN A 102 12.13 -7.43 -6.09
N PHE A 103 10.97 -7.17 -6.70
CA PHE A 103 9.89 -8.15 -6.81
C PHE A 103 10.27 -9.40 -7.62
N ASN A 104 10.99 -9.26 -8.74
CA ASN A 104 11.42 -10.41 -9.56
C ASN A 104 12.52 -11.25 -8.90
N ASN A 105 13.46 -10.64 -8.17
CA ASN A 105 14.53 -11.36 -7.49
C ASN A 105 14.05 -12.18 -6.29
N LEU A 106 12.90 -11.85 -5.69
CA LEU A 106 12.24 -12.68 -4.67
C LEU A 106 11.58 -13.96 -5.25
N GLY A 107 11.38 -14.05 -6.57
CA GLY A 107 10.92 -15.25 -7.26
C GLY A 107 12.02 -16.24 -7.66
N ALA A 108 13.29 -15.91 -7.40
CA ALA A 108 14.46 -16.67 -7.85
C ALA A 108 15.30 -17.22 -6.69
N LEU A 109 14.68 -17.98 -5.78
CA LEU A 109 15.38 -18.88 -4.86
C LEU A 109 14.81 -20.30 -4.99
N GLU A 110 15.54 -21.10 -5.77
CA GLU A 110 15.64 -22.58 -5.84
C GLU A 110 14.36 -23.45 -5.90
N VAL A 111 14.14 -24.17 -7.02
CA VAL A 111 14.15 -25.66 -7.12
C VAL A 111 14.34 -26.11 -8.58
N GLY A 112 15.46 -26.81 -8.86
CA GLY A 112 15.63 -28.05 -9.65
C GLY A 112 15.02 -28.28 -11.06
N PRO A 113 15.65 -29.13 -11.91
CA PRO A 113 15.37 -29.23 -13.34
C PRO A 113 14.04 -29.94 -13.66
N ARG A 114 13.19 -29.30 -14.47
CA ARG A 114 11.99 -29.90 -15.07
C ARG A 114 12.36 -30.87 -16.21
N PRO A 115 11.76 -32.06 -16.30
CA PRO A 115 11.83 -32.87 -17.51
C PRO A 115 10.85 -32.35 -18.56
N THR A 116 11.24 -32.58 -19.81
CA THR A 116 10.61 -32.19 -21.07
C THR A 116 9.36 -33.01 -21.42
N SER A 117 8.61 -32.46 -22.40
CA SER A 117 7.46 -32.99 -23.14
C SER A 117 6.09 -32.50 -22.61
N VAL A 118 5.15 -32.00 -23.42
CA VAL A 118 4.99 -32.09 -24.89
C VAL A 118 4.27 -30.83 -25.39
N SER A 119 4.66 -30.41 -26.60
CA SER A 119 4.03 -29.39 -27.42
C SER A 119 2.52 -29.60 -27.60
N LEU A 120 1.74 -28.54 -27.39
CA LEU A 120 0.47 -28.30 -28.06
C LEU A 120 0.49 -26.87 -28.60
N GLU A 121 0.91 -26.75 -29.84
CA GLU A 121 0.64 -25.60 -30.70
C GLU A 121 -0.87 -25.45 -30.88
N ALA A 122 -1.46 -24.43 -30.25
CA ALA A 122 -2.62 -23.73 -30.77
C ALA A 122 -2.86 -22.49 -29.90
N SER A 123 -2.50 -21.32 -30.44
CA SER A 123 -3.31 -20.08 -30.45
C SER A 123 -2.40 -18.87 -30.62
N ARG A 124 -1.96 -18.65 -31.86
CA ARG A 124 -1.92 -17.27 -32.36
C ARG A 124 -3.35 -16.74 -32.32
N VAL A 125 -3.47 -15.45 -32.00
CA VAL A 125 -4.69 -14.63 -31.90
C VAL A 125 -5.31 -14.56 -30.49
N LEU A 126 -4.79 -13.63 -29.68
CA LEU A 126 -5.60 -12.64 -28.96
C LEU A 126 -4.88 -11.28 -29.02
N HIS A 127 -4.80 -10.70 -30.21
CA HIS A 127 -4.98 -9.25 -30.31
C HIS A 127 -6.49 -9.05 -30.38
N SER A 128 -7.12 -8.80 -29.24
CA SER A 128 -8.51 -8.35 -29.20
C SER A 128 -8.60 -7.18 -28.24
N ASN A 129 -8.48 -5.99 -28.81
CA ASN A 129 -9.05 -4.72 -28.35
C ASN A 129 -8.85 -4.36 -26.86
N ASP A 130 -7.66 -3.89 -26.51
CA ASP A 130 -7.42 -3.19 -25.22
C ASP A 130 -7.73 -1.67 -25.31
N GLU A 131 -8.36 -1.22 -26.40
CA GLU A 131 -8.73 0.20 -26.62
C GLU A 131 -10.07 0.61 -26.00
N SER A 132 -10.86 -0.31 -25.42
CA SER A 132 -12.18 0.03 -24.86
C SER A 132 -12.13 0.74 -23.50
N PHE A 133 -11.02 0.61 -22.77
CA PHE A 133 -10.88 1.13 -21.40
C PHE A 133 -10.19 2.49 -21.32
N ARG A 134 -9.34 2.79 -22.30
CA ARG A 134 -8.63 4.07 -22.41
C ARG A 134 -9.29 4.95 -23.45
N SER A 135 -9.59 6.20 -23.07
CA SER A 135 -10.03 7.24 -24.00
C SER A 135 -8.96 7.47 -25.07
N VAL A 136 -9.31 8.12 -26.19
CA VAL A 136 -8.37 8.52 -27.25
C VAL A 136 -7.21 9.40 -26.72
N ASN A 137 -7.37 9.94 -25.50
CA ASN A 137 -6.38 10.73 -24.77
C ASN A 137 -5.62 9.93 -23.68
N GLY A 138 -5.80 8.61 -23.57
CA GLY A 138 -5.15 7.74 -22.59
C GLY A 138 -5.86 7.57 -21.24
N GLU A 139 -6.94 8.33 -20.97
CA GLU A 139 -7.65 8.34 -19.68
C GLU A 139 -8.56 7.13 -19.46
N LEU A 140 -8.52 6.52 -18.28
CA LEU A 140 -9.38 5.40 -17.86
C LEU A 140 -10.84 5.85 -17.67
N ARG A 141 -11.77 5.31 -18.49
CA ARG A 141 -13.19 5.69 -18.45
C ARG A 141 -14.00 4.94 -17.41
N GLU A 142 -13.95 3.61 -17.43
CA GLU A 142 -14.75 2.71 -16.60
C GLU A 142 -13.92 1.50 -16.18
N LEU A 143 -14.27 0.87 -15.05
CA LEU A 143 -13.70 -0.41 -14.64
C LEU A 143 -14.50 -1.56 -15.27
N PRO A 144 -13.84 -2.68 -15.63
CA PRO A 144 -14.57 -3.85 -16.07
C PRO A 144 -15.48 -4.39 -14.95
N PRO A 145 -16.56 -5.11 -15.28
CA PRO A 145 -17.45 -5.69 -14.30
C PRO A 145 -16.69 -6.58 -13.30
N VAL A 146 -17.06 -6.51 -12.02
CA VAL A 146 -16.48 -7.34 -10.95
C VAL A 146 -16.99 -8.78 -11.12
N GLU A 147 -16.29 -9.53 -11.95
CA GLU A 147 -16.50 -10.93 -12.28
C GLU A 147 -15.17 -11.66 -12.21
N LEU A 148 -15.19 -12.96 -11.89
CA LEU A 148 -13.97 -13.76 -11.68
C LEU A 148 -12.99 -13.66 -12.86
N SER A 149 -13.50 -13.70 -14.10
CA SER A 149 -12.70 -13.58 -15.32
C SER A 149 -12.04 -12.21 -15.51
N ASN A 150 -12.60 -11.16 -14.90
CA ASN A 150 -12.15 -9.78 -15.05
C ASN A 150 -11.23 -9.32 -13.91
N LEU A 151 -11.16 -10.05 -12.79
CA LEU A 151 -10.30 -9.70 -11.65
C LEU A 151 -8.82 -9.48 -12.04
N PRO A 152 -8.21 -10.30 -12.93
CA PRO A 152 -6.83 -10.06 -13.35
C PRO A 152 -6.65 -8.71 -14.06
N LEU A 153 -7.64 -8.29 -14.85
CA LEU A 153 -7.61 -7.01 -15.55
C LEU A 153 -7.80 -5.83 -14.57
N ILE A 154 -8.70 -5.97 -13.59
CA ILE A 154 -8.88 -4.98 -12.52
C ILE A 154 -7.56 -4.83 -11.73
N LEU A 155 -6.94 -5.95 -11.36
CA LEU A 155 -5.66 -5.96 -10.66
C LEU A 155 -4.58 -5.26 -11.48
N LYS A 156 -4.45 -5.60 -12.77
CA LYS A 156 -3.51 -4.97 -13.70
C LYS A 156 -3.71 -3.45 -13.74
N THR A 157 -4.97 -3.00 -13.83
CA THR A 157 -5.32 -1.58 -13.85
C THR A 157 -4.91 -0.86 -12.56
N ILE A 158 -5.06 -1.52 -11.40
CA ILE A 158 -4.66 -0.97 -10.09
C ILE A 158 -3.14 -0.89 -9.97
N LEU A 159 -2.41 -1.91 -10.42
CA LEU A 159 -0.96 -2.02 -10.20
C LEU A 159 -0.10 -1.29 -11.23
N GLU A 160 -0.51 -1.28 -12.50
CA GLU A 160 0.29 -0.74 -13.62
C GLU A 160 -0.10 0.70 -14.00
N GLY A 161 -1.14 1.25 -13.37
CA GLY A 161 -1.56 2.64 -13.59
C GLY A 161 -0.61 3.63 -12.92
N GLY A 162 -0.28 4.73 -13.61
CA GLY A 162 0.39 5.87 -12.99
C GLY A 162 -0.49 6.56 -11.93
N ILE A 163 0.05 7.54 -11.20
CA ILE A 163 -0.65 8.21 -10.07
C ILE A 163 -2.05 8.73 -10.45
N THR A 164 -2.17 9.36 -11.62
CA THR A 164 -3.46 9.85 -12.14
C THR A 164 -4.45 8.72 -12.42
N ASP A 165 -3.96 7.60 -12.96
CA ASP A 165 -4.78 6.40 -13.19
C ASP A 165 -5.21 5.79 -11.86
N GLN A 166 -4.33 5.72 -10.85
CA GLN A 166 -4.67 5.21 -9.50
C GLN A 166 -5.75 6.04 -8.81
N MET A 167 -5.65 7.37 -8.86
CA MET A 167 -6.69 8.26 -8.34
C MET A 167 -8.04 8.01 -9.03
N ARG A 168 -8.02 7.91 -10.37
CA ARG A 168 -9.21 7.65 -11.18
C ARG A 168 -9.82 6.28 -10.87
N VAL A 169 -8.99 5.25 -10.71
CA VAL A 169 -9.42 3.90 -10.30
C VAL A 169 -10.09 3.94 -8.93
N ALA A 170 -9.50 4.64 -7.96
CA ALA A 170 -10.08 4.76 -6.63
C ALA A 170 -11.46 5.44 -6.65
N GLU A 171 -11.62 6.48 -7.48
CA GLU A 171 -12.92 7.12 -7.72
C GLU A 171 -13.93 6.16 -8.33
N LEU A 172 -13.55 5.40 -9.35
CA LEU A 172 -14.41 4.42 -10.03
C LEU A 172 -14.88 3.32 -9.07
N ILE A 173 -13.96 2.78 -8.26
CA ILE A 173 -14.30 1.81 -7.19
C ILE A 173 -15.30 2.42 -6.20
N THR A 174 -15.10 3.68 -5.82
CA THR A 174 -15.98 4.35 -4.84
C THR A 174 -17.37 4.67 -5.42
N GLN A 175 -17.46 4.92 -6.73
CA GLN A 175 -18.73 5.21 -7.41
C GLN A 175 -19.61 3.97 -7.56
N ASP A 176 -19.01 2.78 -7.76
CA ASP A 176 -19.74 1.52 -7.84
C ASP A 176 -20.02 0.94 -6.44
N ARG A 177 -21.28 1.09 -5.99
CA ARG A 177 -21.75 0.59 -4.69
C ARG A 177 -21.68 -0.94 -4.58
N GLU A 178 -21.75 -1.64 -5.70
CA GLU A 178 -21.79 -3.11 -5.75
C GLU A 178 -20.39 -3.71 -5.90
N PHE A 179 -19.34 -2.89 -6.08
CA PHE A 179 -17.98 -3.36 -6.30
C PHE A 179 -17.51 -4.30 -5.17
N PHE A 180 -17.57 -3.83 -3.91
CA PHE A 180 -17.12 -4.63 -2.76
C PHE A 180 -18.06 -5.80 -2.45
N PRO A 181 -19.40 -5.64 -2.42
CA PRO A 181 -20.30 -6.78 -2.27
C PRO A 181 -20.01 -7.91 -3.26
N LYS A 182 -19.90 -7.61 -4.56
CA LYS A 182 -19.60 -8.60 -5.60
C LYS A 182 -18.23 -9.23 -5.43
N LEU A 183 -17.19 -8.42 -5.16
CA LEU A 183 -15.84 -8.93 -4.94
C LEU A 183 -15.80 -9.92 -3.78
N LEU A 184 -16.49 -9.60 -2.68
CA LEU A 184 -16.50 -10.44 -1.48
C LEU A 184 -17.40 -11.67 -1.64
N ASP A 185 -18.45 -11.60 -2.43
CA ASP A 185 -19.24 -12.79 -2.79
C ASP A 185 -18.41 -13.75 -3.67
N ILE A 186 -17.64 -13.24 -4.63
CA ILE A 186 -16.68 -14.05 -5.40
C ILE A 186 -15.65 -14.68 -4.46
N PHE A 187 -15.09 -13.90 -3.53
CA PHE A 187 -14.15 -14.41 -2.52
C PHE A 187 -14.75 -15.57 -1.71
N ARG A 188 -15.96 -15.42 -1.17
CA ARG A 188 -16.64 -16.47 -0.40
C ARG A 188 -16.86 -17.74 -1.23
N ILE A 189 -17.27 -17.59 -2.50
CA ILE A 189 -17.42 -18.73 -3.41
C ILE A 189 -16.08 -19.43 -3.65
N CYS A 190 -15.01 -18.67 -3.90
CA CYS A 190 -13.67 -19.25 -4.12
C CYS A 190 -13.13 -19.94 -2.86
N GLU A 191 -13.43 -19.38 -1.69
CA GLU A 191 -13.10 -19.95 -0.39
C GLU A 191 -13.84 -21.27 -0.15
N ASP A 192 -15.15 -21.31 -0.41
CA ASP A 192 -15.96 -22.53 -0.30
C ASP A 192 -15.52 -23.65 -1.26
N LEU A 193 -15.01 -23.27 -2.44
CA LEU A 193 -14.46 -24.19 -3.44
C LEU A 193 -13.00 -24.57 -3.20
N GLU A 194 -12.35 -23.99 -2.18
CA GLU A 194 -10.91 -24.13 -1.91
C GLU A 194 -10.03 -23.80 -3.13
N ASN A 195 -10.46 -22.86 -3.98
CA ASN A 195 -9.73 -22.48 -5.19
C ASN A 195 -8.57 -21.51 -4.86
N LEU A 196 -7.42 -22.07 -4.54
CA LEU A 196 -6.24 -21.31 -4.10
C LEU A 196 -5.72 -20.30 -5.12
N ASP A 197 -5.77 -20.61 -6.42
CA ASP A 197 -5.28 -19.70 -7.47
C ASP A 197 -6.08 -18.40 -7.49
N ASP A 198 -7.42 -18.52 -7.43
CA ASP A 198 -8.32 -17.38 -7.39
C ASP A 198 -8.23 -16.64 -6.05
N LEU A 199 -8.05 -17.35 -4.94
CA LEU A 199 -7.85 -16.74 -3.62
C LEU A 199 -6.56 -15.92 -3.56
N HIS A 200 -5.47 -16.39 -4.18
CA HIS A 200 -4.23 -15.61 -4.31
C HIS A 200 -4.42 -14.38 -5.22
N MET A 201 -5.24 -14.48 -6.26
CA MET A 201 -5.59 -13.33 -7.10
C MET A 201 -6.37 -12.28 -6.30
N ILE A 202 -7.36 -12.72 -5.52
CA ILE A 202 -8.16 -11.85 -4.66
C ILE A 202 -7.30 -11.21 -3.56
N PHE A 203 -6.36 -11.95 -2.96
CA PHE A 203 -5.37 -11.40 -2.04
C PHE A 203 -4.62 -10.22 -2.68
N LYS A 204 -4.06 -10.42 -3.88
CA LYS A 204 -3.31 -9.38 -4.60
C LYS A 204 -4.18 -8.18 -4.91
N LEU A 205 -5.44 -8.41 -5.29
CA LEU A 205 -6.42 -7.37 -5.58
C LEU A 205 -6.77 -6.55 -4.34
N VAL A 206 -7.14 -7.19 -3.23
CA VAL A 206 -7.45 -6.50 -1.97
C VAL A 206 -6.23 -5.73 -1.46
N ARG A 207 -5.03 -6.31 -1.54
CA ARG A 207 -3.77 -5.63 -1.22
C ARG A 207 -3.57 -4.40 -2.10
N GLY A 208 -3.74 -4.52 -3.41
CA GLY A 208 -3.63 -3.41 -4.36
C GLY A 208 -4.64 -2.29 -4.04
N ILE A 209 -5.88 -2.64 -3.73
CA ILE A 209 -6.93 -1.68 -3.35
C ILE A 209 -6.55 -0.92 -2.06
N ILE A 210 -5.96 -1.60 -1.07
CA ILE A 210 -5.49 -0.94 0.15
C ILE A 210 -4.37 0.06 -0.17
N LEU A 211 -3.45 -0.31 -1.06
CA LEU A 211 -2.31 0.52 -1.47
C LEU A 211 -2.69 1.70 -2.37
N LEU A 212 -3.92 1.78 -2.88
CA LEU A 212 -4.45 3.01 -3.48
C LEU A 212 -4.55 4.16 -2.47
N ASN A 213 -4.45 3.86 -1.16
CA ASN A 213 -4.41 4.82 -0.07
C ASN A 213 -5.55 5.86 -0.10
N SER A 214 -6.75 5.42 -0.49
CA SER A 214 -7.92 6.29 -0.58
C SER A 214 -8.76 6.23 0.69
N SER A 215 -9.02 7.40 1.30
CA SER A 215 -9.86 7.51 2.50
C SER A 215 -11.28 6.99 2.27
N SER A 216 -11.88 7.23 1.10
CA SER A 216 -13.25 6.77 0.80
C SER A 216 -13.32 5.25 0.69
N ILE A 217 -12.28 4.63 0.14
CA ILE A 217 -12.14 3.18 0.09
C ILE A 217 -12.02 2.64 1.52
N PHE A 218 -11.14 3.22 2.34
CA PHE A 218 -10.95 2.78 3.72
C PHE A 218 -12.22 2.87 4.56
N ASP A 219 -13.01 3.93 4.42
CA ASP A 219 -14.30 4.07 5.10
C ASP A 219 -15.25 2.91 4.76
N LYS A 220 -15.19 2.39 3.52
CA LYS A 220 -15.99 1.24 3.08
C LYS A 220 -15.37 -0.07 3.54
N ILE A 221 -14.13 -0.40 3.16
CA ILE A 221 -13.52 -1.71 3.40
C ILE A 221 -13.28 -2.01 4.89
N PHE A 222 -13.07 -0.98 5.71
CA PHE A 222 -12.88 -1.15 7.15
C PHE A 222 -14.17 -0.98 7.96
N SER A 223 -15.32 -0.84 7.31
CA SER A 223 -16.62 -0.87 8.00
C SER A 223 -16.89 -2.26 8.62
N ASP A 224 -17.79 -2.31 9.61
CA ASP A 224 -18.17 -3.57 10.27
C ASP A 224 -18.72 -4.61 9.29
N GLU A 225 -19.29 -4.16 8.16
CA GLU A 225 -19.85 -5.01 7.11
C GLU A 225 -18.77 -5.82 6.39
N PHE A 226 -17.62 -5.21 6.08
CA PHE A 226 -16.62 -5.81 5.18
C PHE A 226 -15.30 -6.16 5.83
N ILE A 227 -14.92 -5.53 6.96
CA ILE A 227 -13.57 -5.62 7.50
C ILE A 227 -13.11 -7.06 7.77
N LEU A 228 -14.01 -7.93 8.22
CA LEU A 228 -13.65 -9.33 8.46
C LEU A 228 -13.42 -10.08 7.16
N ASP A 229 -14.21 -9.88 6.12
CA ASP A 229 -14.00 -10.54 4.84
C ASP A 229 -12.77 -10.00 4.12
N ILE A 230 -12.47 -8.71 4.26
CA ILE A 230 -11.21 -8.11 3.80
C ILE A 230 -10.01 -8.76 4.48
N ILE A 231 -10.08 -8.94 5.82
CA ILE A 231 -9.05 -9.69 6.55
C ILE A 231 -8.99 -11.15 6.06
N GLY A 232 -10.14 -11.75 5.73
CA GLY A 232 -10.24 -13.10 5.16
C GLY A 232 -9.51 -13.24 3.82
N ALA A 233 -9.71 -12.30 2.91
CA ALA A 233 -8.98 -12.26 1.65
C ALA A 233 -7.46 -12.14 1.87
N LEU A 234 -7.05 -11.41 2.91
CA LEU A 234 -5.64 -11.27 3.30
C LEU A 234 -5.03 -12.51 4.00
N GLU A 235 -5.82 -13.56 4.29
CA GLU A 235 -5.32 -14.82 4.86
C GLU A 235 -4.55 -15.68 3.83
N TYR A 236 -4.79 -15.42 2.53
CA TYR A 236 -4.32 -16.21 1.39
C TYR A 236 -3.10 -15.57 0.70
N ASP A 237 -2.15 -15.08 1.49
CA ASP A 237 -0.88 -14.57 0.99
C ASP A 237 -0.10 -15.67 0.24
N PRO A 238 0.19 -15.52 -1.07
CA PRO A 238 0.97 -16.50 -1.84
C PRO A 238 2.41 -16.65 -1.36
N ASP A 239 2.97 -15.67 -0.65
CA ASP A 239 4.34 -15.69 -0.16
C ASP A 239 4.48 -16.46 1.16
N VAL A 240 3.34 -16.86 1.76
CA VAL A 240 3.31 -17.61 3.02
C VAL A 240 2.90 -19.07 2.77
N PRO A 241 3.70 -20.07 3.20
CA PRO A 241 3.44 -21.49 2.89
C PRO A 241 2.11 -22.06 3.44
N LYS A 242 1.47 -21.35 4.38
CA LYS A 242 0.23 -21.77 5.02
C LYS A 242 -0.70 -20.57 5.19
N VAL A 243 -1.96 -20.78 4.86
CA VAL A 243 -3.05 -19.82 5.11
C VAL A 243 -3.06 -19.44 6.59
N GLN A 244 -3.00 -18.14 6.85
CA GLN A 244 -2.99 -17.59 8.22
C GLN A 244 -4.43 -17.36 8.68
N LYS A 245 -4.85 -17.95 9.80
CA LYS A 245 -6.24 -17.87 10.29
C LYS A 245 -6.51 -16.60 11.11
N HIS A 246 -6.29 -15.42 10.51
CA HIS A 246 -6.49 -14.12 11.11
C HIS A 246 -7.94 -13.87 11.59
N ARG A 247 -8.96 -14.18 10.78
CA ARG A 247 -10.38 -14.05 11.14
C ARG A 247 -10.74 -14.90 12.35
N ALA A 248 -10.25 -16.15 12.40
CA ALA A 248 -10.50 -17.04 13.53
C ALA A 248 -9.84 -16.50 14.81
N PHE A 249 -8.60 -16.00 14.71
CA PHE A 249 -7.95 -15.34 15.85
C PHE A 249 -8.77 -14.14 16.35
N LEU A 250 -9.20 -13.26 15.45
CA LEU A 250 -9.97 -12.05 15.79
C LEU A 250 -11.37 -12.34 16.34
N LYS A 251 -12.00 -13.45 15.96
CA LYS A 251 -13.32 -13.87 16.46
C LYS A 251 -13.23 -14.65 17.78
N ASP A 252 -12.27 -15.57 17.88
CA ASP A 252 -12.27 -16.59 18.94
C ASP A 252 -11.32 -16.25 20.09
N HIS A 253 -10.24 -15.50 19.83
CA HIS A 253 -9.17 -15.28 20.80
C HIS A 253 -9.12 -13.83 21.32
N VAL A 254 -9.69 -12.88 20.57
CA VAL A 254 -9.75 -11.48 21.00
C VAL A 254 -10.92 -11.30 21.95
N VAL A 255 -10.61 -11.11 23.23
CA VAL A 255 -11.62 -10.82 24.26
C VAL A 255 -11.76 -9.32 24.41
N PHE A 256 -12.92 -8.78 24.06
CA PHE A 256 -13.27 -7.40 24.36
C PHE A 256 -13.63 -7.29 25.84
N LYS A 257 -12.68 -6.76 26.64
CA LYS A 257 -12.85 -6.59 28.08
C LYS A 257 -13.42 -5.22 28.38
N GLU A 258 -14.62 -5.21 28.95
CA GLU A 258 -15.29 -3.98 29.37
C GLU A 258 -15.16 -3.79 30.88
N ALA A 259 -14.34 -2.83 31.30
CA ALA A 259 -14.31 -2.43 32.71
C ALA A 259 -15.67 -1.84 33.15
N ILE A 260 -16.35 -1.19 32.20
CA ILE A 260 -17.70 -0.64 32.33
C ILE A 260 -18.44 -0.95 31.03
N PRO A 261 -19.66 -1.51 31.08
CA PRO A 261 -20.44 -1.80 29.87
C PRO A 261 -20.67 -0.55 29.03
N ILE A 262 -20.25 -0.58 27.76
CA ILE A 262 -20.44 0.49 26.80
C ILE A 262 -21.73 0.21 26.01
N LYS A 263 -22.78 0.96 26.32
CA LYS A 263 -24.10 0.78 25.68
C LYS A 263 -24.17 1.32 24.25
N ASN A 264 -23.32 2.29 23.93
CA ASN A 264 -23.34 2.94 22.62
C ASN A 264 -22.67 2.03 21.58
N VAL A 265 -23.48 1.44 20.69
CA VAL A 265 -23.02 0.53 19.63
C VAL A 265 -22.01 1.19 18.70
N SER A 266 -22.13 2.49 18.44
CA SER A 266 -21.17 3.23 17.61
C SER A 266 -19.79 3.31 18.27
N VAL A 267 -19.74 3.47 19.60
CA VAL A 267 -18.48 3.45 20.35
C VAL A 267 -17.85 2.07 20.29
N VAL A 268 -18.63 1.02 20.52
CA VAL A 268 -18.16 -0.38 20.45
C VAL A 268 -17.63 -0.72 19.05
N SER A 269 -18.39 -0.36 18.00
CA SER A 269 -17.97 -0.48 16.60
C SER A 269 -16.62 0.20 16.35
N LYS A 270 -16.44 1.44 16.81
CA LYS A 270 -15.18 2.18 16.65
C LYS A 270 -14.01 1.56 17.40
N ILE A 271 -14.22 1.02 18.59
CA ILE A 271 -13.19 0.30 19.34
C ILE A 271 -12.75 -0.96 18.57
N HIS A 272 -13.69 -1.77 18.09
CA HIS A 272 -13.36 -2.95 17.30
C HIS A 272 -12.68 -2.59 15.97
N GLN A 273 -13.16 -1.55 15.29
CA GLN A 273 -12.54 -1.05 14.06
C GLN A 273 -11.10 -0.62 14.32
N THR A 274 -10.83 0.14 15.39
CA THR A 274 -9.46 0.52 15.79
C THR A 274 -8.57 -0.70 15.98
N TYR A 275 -9.04 -1.70 16.73
CA TYR A 275 -8.26 -2.91 16.98
C TYR A 275 -7.96 -3.68 15.69
N ARG A 276 -8.96 -3.87 14.83
CA ARG A 276 -8.83 -4.61 13.56
C ARG A 276 -7.91 -3.89 12.57
N ILE A 277 -8.01 -2.57 12.45
CA ILE A 277 -7.09 -1.76 11.62
C ILE A 277 -5.67 -1.87 12.18
N GLY A 278 -5.49 -1.78 13.51
CA GLY A 278 -4.21 -1.99 14.16
C GLY A 278 -3.62 -3.37 13.88
N TYR A 279 -4.43 -4.42 13.98
CA TYR A 279 -4.02 -5.79 13.66
C TYR A 279 -3.60 -5.94 12.18
N LEU A 280 -4.38 -5.38 11.26
CA LEU A 280 -4.05 -5.39 9.84
C LEU A 280 -2.72 -4.66 9.58
N LYS A 281 -2.51 -3.51 10.21
CA LYS A 281 -1.28 -2.70 10.11
C LYS A 281 -0.05 -3.42 10.68
N ASP A 282 -0.16 -3.95 11.90
CA ASP A 282 0.99 -4.42 12.68
C ASP A 282 1.28 -5.92 12.50
N VAL A 283 0.29 -6.71 12.08
CA VAL A 283 0.40 -8.18 11.96
C VAL A 283 0.29 -8.65 10.52
N ILE A 284 -0.69 -8.16 9.76
CA ILE A 284 -0.98 -8.67 8.41
C ILE A 284 -0.08 -8.01 7.36
N LEU A 285 0.02 -6.68 7.36
CA LEU A 285 0.71 -5.91 6.32
C LEU A 285 2.00 -5.14 6.74
N PRO A 286 2.71 -5.45 7.84
CA PRO A 286 3.77 -4.55 8.35
C PRO A 286 4.97 -4.36 7.40
N ARG A 287 5.14 -5.22 6.39
CA ARG A 287 6.24 -5.15 5.39
C ARG A 287 5.80 -4.67 4.02
N VAL A 288 4.49 -4.46 3.84
CA VAL A 288 3.85 -4.22 2.56
C VAL A 288 3.39 -2.77 2.42
N LEU A 289 3.05 -2.14 3.54
CA LEU A 289 2.56 -0.77 3.57
C LEU A 289 3.69 0.21 3.28
N ASP A 290 3.45 1.14 2.36
CA ASP A 290 4.27 2.33 2.19
C ASP A 290 4.00 3.35 3.31
N ASP A 291 4.89 4.33 3.47
CA ASP A 291 4.77 5.35 4.51
C ASP A 291 3.45 6.13 4.40
N GLY A 292 2.97 6.35 3.17
CA GLY A 292 1.70 7.03 2.89
C GLY A 292 0.50 6.26 3.43
N THR A 293 0.39 4.97 3.10
CA THR A 293 -0.71 4.14 3.59
C THR A 293 -0.62 3.94 5.10
N LEU A 294 0.58 3.74 5.64
CA LEU A 294 0.81 3.61 7.08
C LEU A 294 0.33 4.85 7.84
N ALA A 295 0.63 6.05 7.33
CA ALA A 295 0.17 7.32 7.90
C ALA A 295 -1.37 7.44 7.87
N SER A 296 -2.02 7.04 6.79
CA SER A 296 -3.48 7.04 6.68
C SER A 296 -4.15 6.08 7.67
N LEU A 297 -3.63 4.84 7.82
CA LEU A 297 -4.15 3.89 8.80
C LEU A 297 -4.00 4.40 10.25
N ASN A 298 -2.84 4.99 10.57
CA ASN A 298 -2.65 5.64 11.87
C ASN A 298 -3.63 6.80 12.06
N THR A 299 -3.87 7.61 11.03
CA THR A 299 -4.84 8.71 11.08
C THR A 299 -6.26 8.20 11.37
N MET A 300 -6.68 7.09 10.75
CA MET A 300 -7.97 6.46 11.05
C MET A 300 -8.05 5.94 12.48
N ILE A 301 -7.01 5.27 12.98
CA ILE A 301 -6.91 4.81 14.37
C ILE A 301 -7.06 6.00 15.33
N HIS A 302 -6.34 7.10 15.08
CA HIS A 302 -6.42 8.30 15.90
C HIS A 302 -7.81 8.95 15.85
N SER A 303 -8.42 9.02 14.66
CA SER A 303 -9.78 9.54 14.48
C SER A 303 -10.82 8.72 15.25
N ASN A 304 -10.73 7.39 15.18
CA ASN A 304 -11.60 6.50 15.94
C ASN A 304 -11.42 6.67 17.45
N ASN A 305 -10.17 6.72 17.93
CA ASN A 305 -9.89 6.97 19.34
C ASN A 305 -10.47 8.31 19.80
N ALA A 306 -10.36 9.36 18.99
CA ALA A 306 -10.95 10.65 19.28
C ALA A 306 -12.49 10.61 19.36
N ALA A 307 -13.14 9.89 18.44
CA ALA A 307 -14.58 9.69 18.46
C ALA A 307 -15.03 8.92 19.72
N VAL A 308 -14.34 7.82 20.06
CA VAL A 308 -14.61 7.01 21.25
C VAL A 308 -14.52 7.87 22.52
N ILE A 309 -13.43 8.64 22.66
CA ILE A 309 -13.23 9.49 23.84
C ILE A 309 -14.32 10.56 23.92
N SER A 310 -14.62 11.25 22.82
CA SER A 310 -15.66 12.28 22.82
C SER A 310 -17.01 11.72 23.22
N LEU A 311 -17.42 10.59 22.63
CA LEU A 311 -18.72 9.97 22.89
C LEU A 311 -18.84 9.44 24.32
N LEU A 312 -17.79 8.83 24.87
CA LEU A 312 -17.79 8.34 26.26
C LEU A 312 -17.75 9.48 27.28
N LYS A 313 -17.00 10.54 26.98
CA LYS A 313 -16.92 11.72 27.83
C LYS A 313 -18.26 12.46 27.91
N ASP A 314 -18.96 12.58 26.78
CA ASP A 314 -20.26 13.26 26.73
C ASP A 314 -21.41 12.38 27.28
N ASP A 315 -21.16 11.08 27.54
CA ASP A 315 -22.08 10.18 28.23
C ASP A 315 -21.98 10.35 29.76
N SER A 316 -22.83 11.24 30.30
CA SER A 316 -22.89 11.49 31.74
C SER A 316 -23.22 10.26 32.58
N CYS A 317 -23.99 9.30 32.06
CA CYS A 317 -24.32 8.07 32.77
C CYS A 317 -23.09 7.16 32.87
N PHE A 318 -22.33 7.03 31.78
CA PHE A 318 -21.08 6.28 31.76
C PHE A 318 -20.07 6.85 32.77
N ILE A 319 -19.88 8.16 32.77
CA ILE A 319 -18.94 8.83 33.69
C ILE A 319 -19.39 8.69 35.16
N GLN A 320 -20.68 8.81 35.44
CA GLN A 320 -21.21 8.61 36.80
C GLN A 320 -20.98 7.17 37.28
N GLU A 321 -21.27 6.17 36.44
CA GLU A 321 -21.03 4.75 36.76
C GLU A 321 -19.54 4.47 36.99
N LEU A 322 -18.66 5.06 36.17
CA LEU A 322 -17.20 4.96 36.33
C LEU A 322 -16.75 5.44 37.72
N PHE A 323 -17.17 6.63 38.14
CA PHE A 323 -16.80 7.14 39.45
C PHE A 323 -17.50 6.40 40.60
N ALA A 324 -18.73 5.94 40.40
CA ALA A 324 -19.44 5.12 41.38
C ALA A 324 -18.68 3.81 41.64
N ARG A 325 -18.33 3.07 40.58
CA ARG A 325 -17.56 1.83 40.62
C ARG A 325 -16.20 2.01 41.30
N MET A 326 -15.49 3.09 40.98
CA MET A 326 -14.19 3.42 41.58
C MET A 326 -14.27 3.73 43.08
N ARG A 327 -15.43 4.18 43.57
CA ARG A 327 -15.66 4.50 45.00
C ARG A 327 -16.21 3.33 45.80
N LEU A 328 -16.56 2.20 45.17
CA LEU A 328 -17.05 1.02 45.87
C LEU A 328 -15.96 0.38 46.74
N SER A 329 -16.25 0.23 48.03
CA SER A 329 -15.33 -0.33 49.02
C SER A 329 -15.12 -1.85 48.89
N ASN A 330 -16.03 -2.54 48.19
CA ASN A 330 -16.10 -4.00 48.09
C ASN A 330 -15.78 -4.55 46.69
N ILE A 331 -15.10 -3.77 45.84
CA ILE A 331 -14.71 -4.22 44.50
C ILE A 331 -13.62 -5.31 44.56
N SER A 332 -13.71 -6.30 43.68
CA SER A 332 -12.65 -7.31 43.55
C SER A 332 -11.35 -6.67 43.06
N MET A 333 -10.20 -7.29 43.38
CA MET A 333 -8.90 -6.80 42.92
C MET A 333 -8.78 -6.83 41.39
N GLU A 334 -9.41 -7.79 40.74
CA GLU A 334 -9.43 -7.90 39.28
C GLU A 334 -10.22 -6.77 38.63
N SER A 335 -11.47 -6.53 39.07
CA SER A 335 -12.28 -5.44 38.53
C SER A 335 -11.68 -4.06 38.84
N LYS A 336 -11.02 -3.90 39.99
CA LYS A 336 -10.27 -2.68 40.31
C LYS A 336 -9.09 -2.47 39.34
N ARG A 337 -8.35 -3.54 39.02
CA ARG A 337 -7.26 -3.49 38.04
C ARG A 337 -7.79 -3.11 36.65
N GLU A 338 -8.89 -3.70 36.20
CA GLU A 338 -9.51 -3.40 34.91
C GLU A 338 -9.95 -1.94 34.82
N LEU A 339 -10.58 -1.39 35.86
CA LEU A 339 -10.96 0.03 35.89
C LEU A 339 -9.75 0.97 35.85
N VAL A 340 -8.67 0.64 36.56
CA VAL A 340 -7.43 1.44 36.53
C VAL A 340 -6.77 1.38 35.16
N LEU A 341 -6.72 0.20 34.53
CA LEU A 341 -6.19 0.03 33.18
C LEU A 341 -7.02 0.83 32.16
N PHE A 342 -8.35 0.73 32.24
CA PHE A 342 -9.26 1.52 31.43
C PHE A 342 -9.02 3.02 31.58
N LEU A 343 -8.96 3.52 32.83
CA LEU A 343 -8.68 4.95 33.09
C LEU A 343 -7.32 5.37 32.55
N HIS A 344 -6.29 4.55 32.75
CA HIS A 344 -4.95 4.83 32.25
C HIS A 344 -4.95 4.92 30.72
N GLU A 345 -5.59 3.97 30.03
CA GLU A 345 -5.71 3.96 28.58
C GLU A 345 -6.54 5.13 28.07
N PHE A 346 -7.70 5.39 28.67
CA PHE A 346 -8.55 6.54 28.35
C PHE A 346 -7.79 7.87 28.48
N CYS A 347 -7.04 8.06 29.57
CA CYS A 347 -6.19 9.24 29.78
C CYS A 347 -4.98 9.28 28.85
N THR A 348 -4.45 8.15 28.43
CA THR A 348 -3.31 8.08 27.49
C THR A 348 -3.77 8.46 26.10
N LEU A 349 -4.88 7.89 25.64
CA LEU A 349 -5.47 8.21 24.36
C LEU A 349 -5.97 9.66 24.32
N SER A 350 -6.49 10.21 25.43
CA SER A 350 -6.94 11.60 25.46
C SER A 350 -5.82 12.63 25.26
N LYS A 351 -4.57 12.30 25.59
CA LYS A 351 -3.39 13.15 25.30
C LYS A 351 -3.06 13.24 23.81
N SER A 352 -3.57 12.32 22.99
CA SER A 352 -3.40 12.36 21.53
C SER A 352 -4.44 13.25 20.83
N LEU A 353 -5.45 13.76 21.56
CA LEU A 353 -6.46 14.65 21.00
C LEU A 353 -5.90 16.04 20.70
N PRO A 354 -6.51 16.82 19.79
CA PRO A 354 -6.21 18.24 19.64
C PRO A 354 -6.36 19.01 20.97
N LEU A 355 -5.49 19.99 21.23
CA LEU A 355 -5.42 20.74 22.49
C LEU A 355 -6.78 21.27 22.99
N VAL A 356 -7.64 21.72 22.07
CA VAL A 356 -8.99 22.22 22.41
C VAL A 356 -9.88 21.12 23.01
N GLN A 357 -9.79 19.89 22.49
CA GLN A 357 -10.54 18.75 23.00
C GLN A 357 -9.97 18.27 24.34
N GLN A 358 -8.64 18.30 24.49
CA GLN A 358 -7.97 18.01 25.77
C GLN A 358 -8.44 18.96 26.88
N LEU A 359 -8.40 20.28 26.63
CA LEU A 359 -8.81 21.30 27.60
C LEU A 359 -10.28 21.18 28.01
N ARG A 360 -11.14 20.68 27.10
CA ARG A 360 -12.54 20.39 27.42
C ARG A 360 -12.71 19.11 28.24
N LEU A 361 -11.80 18.15 28.11
CA LEU A 361 -11.86 16.85 28.79
C LEU A 361 -11.36 16.90 30.24
N PHE A 362 -10.40 17.79 30.53
CA PHE A 362 -9.85 17.99 31.88
C PHE A 362 -10.56 19.07 32.72
N ARG A 363 -11.64 19.66 32.21
CA ARG A 363 -12.58 20.50 32.97
C ARG A 363 -13.74 19.65 33.43
#